data_AF-A0A914TK11-F1
#
_entry.id   AF-A0A914TK11-F1
#
_cell.length_a   1.000
_cell.length_b   1.000
_cell.length_c   1.000
_cell.angle_alpha   90.00
_cell.angle_beta   90.00
_cell.angle_gamma   90.00
#
_symmetry.space_group_name_H-M   'P 1'
#
loop_
_entity.id
_entity.type
_entity.pdbx_description
1 polymer ?
#
loop_
_entity_poly.entity_id
_entity_poly.type
_entity_poly.pdbx_seq_one_letter_code
_entity_poly.pdbx_strand_id
1 'polypeptide(L)'
;EEVIDKFACPSDKSYRVFDRSSVPKRFHYASTPRVGDVILDGQKGTTFYPTKSSDYGVTSDHGYDYLDEEMHAIFFAHVPNNGTYGVLKPLLRDLNSVYPPKQFTVPVGICLSPNLAKNEVQNCVKDSQICERKKSAINAALDSCQIHQPPLSYFRSEMMKFCLIDSCSISLIDALGFRSSKQYSDGKSFGIFEILNSQEAEAAESRMKYGYNETDVDCDFILEKFDAECGIPYAQKRGVQKVSLLSNLNNDLKYLNRVKFVLFDTVVNGPFTYLQNLTIQYAKKYSQLIVITGTIYDSNNDGIADLPIPGASPTHIYRIIMRCEENAWNIDQHRCREESSTRVIAFVIPNQPKEKNCLEPLDYLLLNTARIKDIELLTGLHFFQEPSWYSESESLRIRTEITQTLWKL
;
A
#
# COMPACT_ATOMS: atom_id res chain seq x y z
N GLU A 1 10.44 10.82 22.65
CA GLU A 1 11.45 10.84 21.56
C GLU A 1 12.87 10.67 22.07
N GLU A 2 13.35 11.51 23.02
CA GLU A 2 14.74 11.45 23.53
C GLU A 2 15.20 10.07 24.01
N VAL A 3 14.32 9.27 24.63
CA VAL A 3 14.65 7.90 25.07
C VAL A 3 14.81 6.97 23.87
N ILE A 4 13.91 7.03 22.89
CA ILE A 4 13.94 6.13 21.72
C ILE A 4 15.19 6.37 20.89
N ASP A 5 15.58 7.63 20.72
CA ASP A 5 16.76 7.98 19.92
C ASP A 5 18.07 7.39 20.48
N LYS A 6 18.13 7.09 21.80
CA LYS A 6 19.29 6.42 22.43
C LYS A 6 19.42 4.95 22.02
N PHE A 7 18.33 4.33 21.56
CA PHE A 7 18.28 2.93 21.14
C PHE A 7 18.27 2.78 19.62
N ALA A 8 18.27 3.87 18.85
CA ALA A 8 18.18 3.82 17.40
C ALA A 8 19.45 3.24 16.76
N CYS A 9 19.26 2.52 15.64
CA CYS A 9 20.31 1.94 14.81
C CYS A 9 21.31 1.06 15.60
N PRO A 10 20.84 -0.02 16.27
CA PRO A 10 21.70 -0.89 17.06
C PRO A 10 22.77 -1.57 16.18
N SER A 11 24.03 -1.43 16.59
CA SER A 11 25.20 -1.86 15.80
C SER A 11 25.29 -3.37 15.61
N ASP A 12 24.85 -4.14 16.60
CA ASP A 12 24.88 -5.60 16.59
C ASP A 12 23.58 -6.22 16.05
N LYS A 13 22.60 -5.39 15.68
CA LYS A 13 21.26 -5.80 15.23
C LYS A 13 20.55 -6.74 16.21
N SER A 14 20.88 -6.68 17.50
CA SER A 14 20.28 -7.52 18.55
C SER A 14 18.80 -7.19 18.79
N TYR A 15 18.35 -5.99 18.43
CA TYR A 15 16.95 -5.59 18.57
C TYR A 15 16.55 -4.58 17.51
N ARG A 16 15.25 -4.30 17.45
CA ARG A 16 14.63 -3.19 16.73
C ARG A 16 13.87 -2.31 17.73
N VAL A 17 13.78 -1.01 17.46
CA VAL A 17 13.07 -0.06 18.29
C VAL A 17 11.99 0.67 17.49
N PHE A 18 10.81 0.77 18.10
CA PHE A 18 9.66 1.44 17.53
C PHE A 18 8.98 2.35 18.57
N ASP A 19 8.23 3.32 18.07
CA ASP A 19 7.10 3.89 18.80
C ASP A 19 5.80 3.27 18.28
N ARG A 20 4.69 3.65 18.90
CA ARG A 20 3.35 3.18 18.54
C ARG A 20 2.95 3.47 17.08
N SER A 21 3.54 4.49 16.46
CA SER A 21 3.22 4.94 15.10
C SER A 21 4.13 4.38 14.02
N SER A 22 5.22 3.71 14.41
CA SER A 22 6.24 3.14 13.52
C SER A 22 6.35 1.62 13.62
N VAL A 23 5.76 1.00 14.65
CA VAL A 23 5.70 -0.46 14.76
C VAL A 23 4.95 -1.06 13.57
N PRO A 24 5.43 -2.15 12.95
CA PRO A 24 4.77 -2.75 11.80
C PRO A 24 3.31 -3.08 12.09
N LYS A 25 2.39 -2.63 11.21
CA LYS A 25 0.95 -2.78 11.46
C LYS A 25 0.48 -4.23 11.54
N ARG A 26 1.23 -5.19 10.97
CA ARG A 26 0.96 -6.63 11.14
C ARG A 26 1.04 -7.10 12.60
N PHE A 27 1.72 -6.36 13.49
CA PHE A 27 1.84 -6.71 14.91
C PHE A 27 0.54 -6.44 15.67
N HIS A 28 -0.28 -5.48 15.21
CA HIS A 28 -1.47 -4.99 15.96
C HIS A 28 -1.15 -4.64 17.43
N TYR A 29 0.04 -4.09 17.68
CA TYR A 29 0.61 -3.92 19.03
C TYR A 29 0.86 -2.43 19.36
N ALA A 30 -0.17 -1.61 19.28
CA ALA A 30 -0.06 -0.17 19.55
C ALA A 30 -1.30 0.50 20.17
N SER A 31 -2.47 -0.12 20.06
CA SER A 31 -3.78 0.52 20.32
C SER A 31 -4.08 0.76 21.80
N THR A 32 -3.56 -0.09 22.69
CA THR A 32 -3.88 -0.02 24.13
C THR A 32 -2.87 0.84 24.89
N PRO A 33 -3.33 1.67 25.87
CA PRO A 33 -2.43 2.44 26.72
C PRO A 33 -1.53 1.58 27.61
N ARG A 34 -1.77 0.26 27.70
CA ARG A 34 -0.91 -0.69 28.40
C ARG A 34 0.40 -0.99 27.66
N VAL A 35 0.43 -0.78 26.34
CA VAL A 35 1.66 -0.87 25.55
C VAL A 35 2.45 0.41 25.81
N GLY A 36 3.75 0.28 26.10
CA GLY A 36 4.64 1.42 26.34
C GLY A 36 4.81 2.29 25.10
N ASP A 37 5.35 3.49 25.28
CA ASP A 37 5.63 4.40 24.15
C ASP A 37 6.92 4.02 23.41
N VAL A 38 7.78 3.22 24.05
CA VAL A 38 8.97 2.60 23.47
C VAL A 38 8.72 1.10 23.38
N ILE A 39 8.82 0.56 22.17
CA ILE A 39 8.67 -0.86 21.89
C ILE A 39 10.04 -1.38 21.45
N LEU A 40 10.60 -2.30 22.21
CA LEU A 40 11.82 -3.02 21.86
C LEU A 40 11.42 -4.40 21.35
N ASP A 41 11.81 -4.69 20.12
CA ASP A 41 11.58 -5.94 19.43
C ASP A 41 12.90 -6.68 19.32
N GLY A 42 13.15 -7.53 20.34
CA GLY A 42 14.37 -8.32 20.43
C GLY A 42 14.49 -9.29 19.25
N GLN A 43 15.68 -9.39 18.68
CA GLN A 43 15.98 -10.47 17.74
C GLN A 43 16.33 -11.74 18.51
N LYS A 44 16.07 -12.90 17.92
CA LYS A 44 16.30 -14.21 18.51
C LYS A 44 17.64 -14.30 19.26
N GLY A 45 17.57 -14.74 20.52
CA GLY A 45 18.74 -14.87 21.41
C GLY A 45 19.04 -13.61 22.23
N THR A 46 18.27 -12.53 22.05
CA THR A 46 18.41 -11.29 22.81
C THR A 46 17.44 -11.27 23.98
N THR A 47 17.93 -10.90 25.16
CA THR A 47 17.11 -10.63 26.35
C THR A 47 17.40 -9.23 26.86
N PHE A 48 16.38 -8.58 27.43
CA PHE A 48 16.51 -7.22 27.98
C PHE A 48 16.43 -7.26 29.50
N TYR A 49 17.39 -6.63 30.15
CA TYR A 49 17.43 -6.46 31.60
C TYR A 49 17.95 -5.06 31.97
N PRO A 50 17.54 -4.46 33.09
CA PRO A 50 17.93 -3.10 33.44
C PRO A 50 19.43 -2.93 33.73
N THR A 51 20.07 -3.96 34.28
CA THR A 51 21.50 -3.95 34.65
C THR A 51 22.10 -5.34 34.51
N LYS A 52 23.42 -5.45 34.33
CA LYS A 52 24.12 -6.75 34.24
C LYS A 52 23.91 -7.64 35.47
N SER A 53 23.70 -7.06 36.65
CA SER A 53 23.35 -7.81 37.86
C SER A 53 21.94 -8.39 37.86
N SER A 54 21.07 -7.92 36.98
CA SER A 54 19.70 -8.43 36.79
C SER A 54 19.62 -9.51 35.72
N ASP A 55 20.74 -9.93 35.15
CA ASP A 55 20.79 -11.03 34.20
C ASP A 55 20.63 -12.35 34.96
N TYR A 56 19.47 -13.00 34.76
CA TYR A 56 19.15 -14.30 35.36
C TYR A 56 19.77 -15.48 34.60
N GLY A 57 20.54 -15.23 33.53
CA GLY A 57 21.17 -16.27 32.72
C GLY A 57 20.15 -17.13 31.99
N VAL A 58 19.07 -16.51 31.47
CA VAL A 58 18.00 -17.21 30.75
C VAL A 58 18.57 -17.88 29.51
N THR A 59 18.45 -19.21 29.43
CA THR A 59 18.96 -20.00 28.30
C THR A 59 17.91 -20.28 27.22
N SER A 60 16.63 -20.08 27.54
CA SER A 60 15.51 -20.33 26.64
C SER A 60 14.34 -19.45 27.04
N ASP A 61 13.76 -18.75 26.06
CA ASP A 61 12.61 -17.87 26.25
C ASP A 61 11.81 -17.76 24.94
N HIS A 62 10.65 -17.13 25.01
CA HIS A 62 9.75 -16.87 23.88
C HIS A 62 9.24 -15.43 23.90
N GLY A 63 8.54 -15.00 22.84
CA GLY A 63 7.97 -13.65 22.74
C GLY A 63 8.69 -12.74 21.73
N TYR A 64 9.54 -13.34 20.89
CA TYR A 64 10.08 -12.72 19.68
C TYR A 64 9.00 -12.57 18.60
N ASP A 65 9.38 -12.06 17.43
CA ASP A 65 8.49 -11.92 16.28
C ASP A 65 7.83 -13.26 15.94
N TYR A 66 6.51 -13.25 15.76
CA TYR A 66 5.74 -14.47 15.51
C TYR A 66 6.02 -15.11 14.13
N LEU A 67 6.79 -14.43 13.27
CA LEU A 67 7.30 -15.00 12.01
C LEU A 67 8.55 -15.84 12.19
N ASP A 68 9.25 -15.74 13.31
CA ASP A 68 10.38 -16.60 13.60
C ASP A 68 9.89 -18.04 13.74
N GLU A 69 10.56 -18.97 13.05
CA GLU A 69 10.12 -20.36 12.97
C GLU A 69 10.00 -21.00 14.36
N GLU A 70 10.88 -20.63 15.30
CA GLU A 70 10.85 -21.13 16.67
C GLU A 70 9.66 -20.62 17.50
N MET A 71 8.99 -19.54 17.09
CA MET A 71 7.79 -19.01 17.74
C MET A 71 6.50 -19.63 17.19
N HIS A 72 6.59 -20.43 16.13
CA HIS A 72 5.42 -21.10 15.56
C HIS A 72 4.86 -22.17 16.52
N ALA A 73 3.55 -22.14 16.75
CA ALA A 73 2.85 -23.13 17.53
C ALA A 73 2.42 -24.34 16.68
N ILE A 74 2.35 -25.51 17.29
CA ILE A 74 1.79 -26.71 16.66
C ILE A 74 0.26 -26.63 16.59
N PHE A 75 -0.32 -27.05 15.48
CA PHE A 75 -1.75 -27.28 15.35
C PHE A 75 -2.00 -28.65 14.72
N PHE A 76 -2.73 -29.52 15.42
CA PHE A 76 -3.16 -30.82 14.91
C PHE A 76 -4.65 -30.99 15.16
N ALA A 77 -5.37 -31.44 14.15
CA ALA A 77 -6.78 -31.77 14.28
C ALA A 77 -7.09 -33.06 13.53
N HIS A 78 -7.64 -34.04 14.25
CA HIS A 78 -8.11 -35.30 13.69
C HIS A 78 -9.63 -35.20 13.48
N VAL A 79 -10.04 -35.03 12.23
CA VAL A 79 -11.46 -34.96 11.86
C VAL A 79 -11.79 -36.18 10.99
N PRO A 80 -12.85 -36.95 11.32
CA PRO A 80 -13.32 -38.03 10.47
C PRO A 80 -13.63 -37.50 9.07
N ASN A 81 -12.80 -37.88 8.11
CA ASN A 81 -12.98 -37.59 6.69
C ASN A 81 -13.91 -38.68 6.12
N ASN A 82 -15.16 -38.34 5.87
CA ASN A 82 -16.15 -39.16 5.18
C ASN A 82 -16.22 -38.86 3.66
N GLY A 83 -15.09 -38.53 3.04
CA GLY A 83 -14.95 -38.40 1.59
C GLY A 83 -15.29 -37.03 1.00
N THR A 84 -15.48 -36.00 1.81
CA THR A 84 -15.59 -34.61 1.37
C THR A 84 -14.36 -33.81 1.80
N TYR A 85 -13.81 -33.03 0.87
CA TYR A 85 -12.62 -32.18 1.02
C TYR A 85 -12.56 -31.49 2.41
N GLY A 86 -11.39 -31.57 3.05
CA GLY A 86 -11.16 -31.27 4.47
C GLY A 86 -11.84 -30.01 5.02
N VAL A 87 -12.82 -30.24 5.90
CA VAL A 87 -13.62 -29.24 6.65
C VAL A 87 -12.75 -28.27 7.46
N LEU A 88 -11.52 -28.65 7.82
CA LEU A 88 -10.60 -27.83 8.62
C LEU A 88 -9.90 -26.71 7.85
N LYS A 89 -9.65 -26.86 6.55
CA LYS A 89 -8.87 -25.86 5.78
C LYS A 89 -9.61 -24.51 5.70
N PRO A 90 -10.95 -24.47 5.49
CA PRO A 90 -11.73 -23.25 5.65
C PRO A 90 -11.73 -22.72 7.09
N LEU A 91 -11.92 -23.59 8.09
CA LEU A 91 -11.98 -23.19 9.52
C LEU A 91 -10.67 -22.57 10.04
N LEU A 92 -9.51 -23.06 9.60
CA LEU A 92 -8.20 -22.50 9.97
C LEU A 92 -7.88 -21.19 9.25
N ARG A 93 -8.44 -20.99 8.06
CA ARG A 93 -8.36 -19.71 7.36
C ARG A 93 -9.35 -18.68 7.93
N ASP A 94 -10.37 -19.15 8.65
CA ASP A 94 -11.40 -18.36 9.33
C ASP A 94 -11.12 -18.28 10.84
N LEU A 95 -9.90 -17.87 11.22
CA LEU A 95 -9.55 -17.55 12.61
C LEU A 95 -10.13 -16.20 13.02
N ASN A 96 -11.46 -16.05 12.93
CA ASN A 96 -12.37 -15.29 13.80
C ASN A 96 -13.71 -15.02 13.09
N SER A 97 -14.74 -15.76 13.49
CA SER A 97 -16.13 -15.27 13.47
C SER A 97 -16.89 -15.79 14.69
N VAL A 98 -16.56 -15.23 15.87
CA VAL A 98 -17.65 -14.83 16.78
C VAL A 98 -18.31 -13.65 16.07
N TYR A 99 -19.22 -13.97 15.14
CA TYR A 99 -19.74 -13.11 14.08
C TYR A 99 -19.75 -11.60 14.39
N PRO A 100 -18.84 -10.78 13.83
CA PRO A 100 -19.30 -9.52 13.27
C PRO A 100 -20.23 -9.88 12.09
N PRO A 101 -21.39 -9.21 11.94
CA PRO A 101 -22.31 -9.51 10.84
C PRO A 101 -21.55 -9.49 9.51
N LYS A 102 -21.88 -10.38 8.56
CA LYS A 102 -21.38 -10.29 7.17
C LYS A 102 -21.56 -8.84 6.73
N GLN A 103 -20.47 -8.07 6.70
CA GLN A 103 -20.52 -6.69 6.26
C GLN A 103 -20.94 -6.74 4.79
N PHE A 104 -22.10 -6.16 4.49
CA PHE A 104 -22.61 -6.11 3.13
C PHE A 104 -21.68 -5.19 2.32
N THR A 105 -20.74 -5.79 1.62
CA THR A 105 -19.86 -5.09 0.69
C THR A 105 -20.50 -5.06 -0.69
N VAL A 106 -20.42 -3.91 -1.34
CA VAL A 106 -20.89 -3.72 -2.72
C VAL A 106 -19.68 -3.46 -3.62
N PRO A 107 -19.72 -3.89 -4.90
CA PRO A 107 -18.71 -3.48 -5.89
C PRO A 107 -18.56 -1.96 -5.91
N VAL A 108 -17.31 -1.49 -5.96
CA VAL A 108 -17.04 -0.07 -6.11
C VAL A 108 -17.46 0.36 -7.52
N GLY A 109 -18.48 1.22 -7.59
CA GLY A 109 -18.98 1.73 -8.86
C GLY A 109 -18.09 2.83 -9.45
N ILE A 110 -18.35 3.18 -10.71
CA ILE A 110 -17.78 4.38 -11.34
C ILE A 110 -18.38 5.61 -10.67
N CYS A 111 -17.60 6.67 -10.47
CA CYS A 111 -18.12 7.94 -9.96
C CYS A 111 -19.22 8.48 -10.91
N LEU A 112 -20.27 9.12 -10.36
CA LEU A 112 -21.52 9.49 -11.06
C LEU A 112 -21.37 10.39 -12.32
N SER A 113 -20.15 10.75 -12.74
CA SER A 113 -19.83 11.29 -14.07
C SER A 113 -18.79 10.41 -14.76
N PRO A 114 -19.23 9.38 -15.51
CA PRO A 114 -18.33 8.41 -16.10
C PRO A 114 -17.64 9.01 -17.33
N ASN A 115 -16.33 8.78 -17.42
CA ASN A 115 -15.37 9.21 -18.46
C ASN A 115 -14.72 10.57 -18.18
N LEU A 116 -13.39 10.55 -17.95
CA LEU A 116 -12.54 11.70 -18.24
C LEU A 116 -12.76 12.03 -19.72
N ALA A 117 -13.50 13.09 -19.99
CA ALA A 117 -13.71 13.65 -21.31
C ALA A 117 -12.61 14.66 -21.64
N LYS A 118 -12.59 15.06 -22.91
CA LYS A 118 -11.67 16.02 -23.53
C LYS A 118 -11.30 17.21 -22.63
N ASN A 119 -10.01 17.56 -22.59
CA ASN A 119 -9.47 18.81 -22.00
C ASN A 119 -9.70 19.02 -20.49
N GLU A 120 -9.97 17.97 -19.72
CA GLU A 120 -10.19 18.09 -18.28
C GLU A 120 -8.93 18.37 -17.46
N VAL A 121 -7.75 18.17 -18.05
CA VAL A 121 -6.48 18.43 -17.37
C VAL A 121 -6.14 19.91 -17.43
N GLN A 122 -6.14 20.55 -16.27
CA GLN A 122 -5.74 21.94 -16.10
C GLN A 122 -4.33 22.04 -15.52
N ASN A 123 -3.55 22.99 -16.06
CA ASN A 123 -2.21 23.31 -15.61
C ASN A 123 -2.25 24.28 -14.43
N CYS A 124 -1.65 23.88 -13.31
CA CYS A 124 -1.53 24.72 -12.12
C CYS A 124 -0.24 25.55 -12.09
N VAL A 125 0.72 25.26 -12.97
CA VAL A 125 1.97 26.00 -13.10
C VAL A 125 1.82 27.10 -14.15
N LYS A 126 1.60 28.32 -13.69
CA LYS A 126 1.48 29.51 -14.55
C LYS A 126 2.77 29.76 -15.33
N ASP A 127 2.62 30.27 -16.55
CA ASP A 127 3.71 30.72 -17.43
C ASP A 127 4.79 29.66 -17.78
N SER A 128 4.48 28.36 -17.63
CA SER A 128 5.38 27.26 -18.01
C SER A 128 4.97 26.61 -19.33
N GLN A 129 5.70 26.93 -20.41
CA GLN A 129 5.48 26.30 -21.72
C GLN A 129 5.74 24.79 -21.70
N ILE A 130 6.63 24.32 -20.83
CA ILE A 130 6.93 22.89 -20.65
C ILE A 130 5.71 22.17 -20.06
N CYS A 131 5.07 22.76 -19.04
CA CYS A 131 3.87 22.17 -18.43
C CYS A 131 2.65 22.22 -19.37
N GLU A 132 2.50 23.25 -20.19
CA GLU A 132 1.45 23.26 -21.22
C GLU A 132 1.64 22.14 -22.26
N ARG A 133 2.89 21.87 -22.71
CA ARG A 133 3.15 20.74 -23.62
C ARG A 133 2.83 19.40 -22.98
N LYS A 134 3.23 19.18 -21.72
CA LYS A 134 2.90 17.97 -20.94
C LYS A 134 1.39 17.81 -20.77
N LYS A 135 0.67 18.88 -20.44
CA LYS A 135 -0.81 18.90 -20.38
C LYS A 135 -1.44 18.47 -21.71
N SER A 136 -0.97 19.01 -22.84
CA SER A 136 -1.48 18.61 -24.15
C SER A 136 -1.23 17.13 -24.44
N ALA A 137 -0.07 16.59 -24.06
CA ALA A 137 0.25 15.17 -24.22
C ALA A 137 -0.67 14.29 -23.37
N ILE A 138 -0.92 14.65 -22.11
CA ILE A 138 -1.84 13.92 -21.22
C ILE A 138 -3.26 13.93 -21.79
N ASN A 139 -3.78 15.09 -22.17
CA ASN A 139 -5.13 15.18 -22.76
C ASN A 139 -5.24 14.33 -24.03
N ALA A 140 -4.22 14.33 -24.90
CA ALA A 140 -4.22 13.49 -26.11
C ALA A 140 -4.17 11.98 -25.78
N ALA A 141 -3.44 11.58 -24.74
CA ALA A 141 -3.39 10.19 -24.28
C ALA A 141 -4.75 9.74 -23.72
N LEU A 142 -5.43 10.59 -22.94
CA LEU A 142 -6.77 10.33 -22.42
C LEU A 142 -7.81 10.26 -23.54
N ASP A 143 -7.72 11.13 -24.56
CA ASP A 143 -8.66 11.18 -25.69
C ASP A 143 -8.60 9.93 -26.59
N SER A 144 -7.40 9.34 -26.74
CA SER A 144 -7.16 8.25 -27.69
C SER A 144 -7.30 6.86 -27.08
N CYS A 145 -7.48 6.76 -25.76
CA CYS A 145 -7.49 5.48 -25.09
C CYS A 145 -8.86 4.78 -25.19
N GLN A 146 -8.82 3.45 -25.26
CA GLN A 146 -10.02 2.64 -25.07
C GLN A 146 -10.21 2.42 -23.57
N ILE A 147 -11.24 3.03 -23.00
CA ILE A 147 -11.72 2.71 -21.65
C ILE A 147 -12.30 1.30 -21.72
N HIS A 148 -11.48 0.29 -21.45
CA HIS A 148 -12.00 -1.05 -21.20
C HIS A 148 -12.78 -1.03 -19.90
N GLN A 149 -13.82 -1.87 -19.77
CA GLN A 149 -14.56 -1.99 -18.51
C GLN A 149 -13.53 -2.17 -17.39
N PRO A 150 -13.50 -1.27 -16.40
CA PRO A 150 -12.47 -1.30 -15.38
C PRO A 150 -12.52 -2.66 -14.68
N PRO A 151 -11.48 -3.03 -13.92
CA PRO A 151 -11.60 -4.12 -12.96
C PRO A 151 -12.49 -3.71 -11.77
N LEU A 152 -13.72 -3.26 -12.04
CA LEU A 152 -14.80 -2.88 -11.12
C LEU A 152 -15.05 -3.97 -10.06
N SER A 153 -14.63 -5.19 -10.38
CA SER A 153 -14.67 -6.38 -9.55
C SER A 153 -13.60 -6.47 -8.45
N TYR A 154 -12.41 -5.88 -8.62
CA TYR A 154 -11.34 -6.03 -7.61
C TYR A 154 -11.69 -5.35 -6.28
N PHE A 155 -12.45 -4.26 -6.34
CA PHE A 155 -12.69 -3.38 -5.20
C PHE A 155 -14.12 -3.50 -4.73
N ARG A 156 -14.28 -3.76 -3.44
CA ARG A 156 -15.56 -3.66 -2.76
C ARG A 156 -15.47 -2.67 -1.60
N SER A 157 -16.62 -2.10 -1.24
CA SER A 157 -16.72 -1.13 -0.15
C SER A 157 -17.97 -1.39 0.66
N GLU A 158 -17.92 -1.09 1.96
CA GLU A 158 -19.11 -0.89 2.75
C GLU A 158 -19.79 0.43 2.35
N MET A 159 -21.12 0.44 2.25
CA MET A 159 -21.95 1.66 2.15
C MET A 159 -21.60 2.64 1.01
N MET A 160 -21.08 2.18 -0.14
CA MET A 160 -20.72 3.05 -1.28
C MET A 160 -19.75 4.20 -0.88
N LYS A 161 -18.79 3.94 0.02
CA LYS A 161 -17.81 4.95 0.47
C LYS A 161 -16.79 5.34 -0.59
N PHE A 162 -16.59 4.50 -1.60
CA PHE A 162 -15.61 4.72 -2.66
C PHE A 162 -16.25 4.68 -4.05
N CYS A 163 -15.61 5.35 -5.01
CA CYS A 163 -15.90 5.20 -6.42
C CYS A 163 -14.60 5.19 -7.25
N LEU A 164 -14.69 4.73 -8.49
CA LEU A 164 -13.57 4.67 -9.42
C LEU A 164 -13.64 5.80 -10.45
N ILE A 165 -12.49 6.43 -10.68
CA ILE A 165 -12.23 7.35 -11.79
C ILE A 165 -11.20 6.66 -12.70
N ASP A 166 -11.62 6.22 -13.88
CA ASP A 166 -10.74 5.52 -14.80
C ASP A 166 -10.00 6.49 -15.72
N SER A 167 -8.69 6.30 -15.86
CA SER A 167 -7.78 7.20 -16.61
C SER A 167 -6.89 6.41 -17.57
N CYS A 168 -7.48 5.44 -18.27
CA CYS A 168 -6.85 4.57 -19.26
C CYS A 168 -5.78 3.63 -18.69
N SER A 169 -4.63 4.18 -18.32
CA SER A 169 -3.45 3.45 -17.84
C SER A 169 -3.45 3.24 -16.33
N ILE A 170 -4.28 4.01 -15.62
CA ILE A 170 -4.48 3.89 -14.18
C ILE A 170 -5.97 4.01 -13.86
N SER A 171 -6.41 3.37 -12.79
CA SER A 171 -7.74 3.61 -12.20
C SER A 171 -7.56 4.18 -10.80
N LEU A 172 -8.19 5.32 -10.54
CA LEU A 172 -8.12 6.01 -9.26
C LEU A 172 -9.32 5.63 -8.40
N ILE A 173 -9.07 5.27 -7.14
CA ILE A 173 -10.11 4.97 -6.15
C ILE A 173 -10.29 6.22 -5.30
N ASP A 174 -11.48 6.84 -5.35
CA ASP A 174 -11.78 8.08 -4.64
C ASP A 174 -12.79 7.85 -3.51
N ALA A 175 -12.66 8.61 -2.41
CA ALA A 175 -13.53 8.50 -1.24
C ALA A 175 -14.72 9.48 -1.33
N LEU A 176 -15.93 8.94 -1.49
CA LEU A 176 -17.20 9.68 -1.69
C LEU A 176 -17.68 10.47 -0.45
N GLY A 177 -17.06 10.27 0.72
CA GLY A 177 -17.50 10.77 2.03
C GLY A 177 -16.93 12.12 2.48
N PHE A 178 -15.98 12.73 1.76
CA PHE A 178 -15.37 14.02 2.10
C PHE A 178 -16.27 15.21 1.75
N ARG A 179 -17.47 15.25 2.35
CA ARG A 179 -18.45 16.32 2.15
C ARG A 179 -18.14 17.53 3.03
N SER A 180 -17.39 18.47 2.46
CA SER A 180 -17.72 19.88 2.64
C SER A 180 -18.53 20.32 1.42
N SER A 181 -19.57 21.09 1.66
CA SER A 181 -20.58 21.50 0.69
C SER A 181 -20.02 22.17 -0.57
N LYS A 182 -20.57 21.73 -1.72
CA LYS A 182 -20.37 22.16 -3.12
C LYS A 182 -19.19 21.53 -3.87
N GLN A 183 -19.42 20.24 -4.14
CA GLN A 183 -18.97 19.43 -5.27
C GLN A 183 -17.44 19.32 -5.48
N TYR A 184 -16.98 18.09 -5.25
CA TYR A 184 -15.64 17.53 -5.45
C TYR A 184 -14.69 17.63 -4.23
N SER A 185 -14.07 16.49 -3.92
CA SER A 185 -13.26 16.23 -2.73
C SER A 185 -12.01 17.12 -2.69
N ASP A 186 -11.37 17.22 -1.52
CA ASP A 186 -9.99 17.73 -1.41
C ASP A 186 -9.10 16.77 -2.22
N GLY A 187 -8.90 17.13 -3.49
CA GLY A 187 -8.62 16.32 -4.70
C GLY A 187 -7.53 15.26 -4.67
N LYS A 188 -7.52 14.34 -3.71
CA LYS A 188 -6.57 13.22 -3.64
C LYS A 188 -7.30 11.90 -3.66
N SER A 189 -6.85 11.01 -4.54
CA SER A 189 -7.37 9.65 -4.60
C SER A 189 -6.98 8.89 -3.33
N PHE A 190 -7.82 7.99 -2.88
CA PHE A 190 -7.51 7.12 -1.75
C PHE A 190 -6.52 6.01 -2.15
N GLY A 191 -6.66 5.51 -3.39
CA GLY A 191 -5.80 4.49 -3.96
C GLY A 191 -5.68 4.62 -5.47
N ILE A 192 -4.70 3.92 -6.02
CA ILE A 192 -4.33 3.94 -7.44
C ILE A 192 -4.08 2.50 -7.86
N PHE A 193 -4.78 2.05 -8.90
CA PHE A 193 -4.59 0.77 -9.55
C PHE A 193 -3.78 0.98 -10.83
N GLU A 194 -2.73 0.18 -11.02
CA GLU A 194 -1.83 0.20 -12.16
C GLU A 194 -1.55 -1.24 -12.63
N ILE A 195 -1.42 -1.42 -13.93
CA ILE A 195 -0.72 -2.59 -14.50
C ILE A 195 0.67 -2.12 -14.87
N LEU A 196 1.70 -2.84 -14.39
CA LEU A 196 3.10 -2.53 -14.69
C LEU A 196 3.74 -3.72 -15.39
N ASN A 197 4.14 -3.54 -16.64
CA ASN A 197 4.86 -4.56 -17.40
C ASN A 197 6.38 -4.34 -17.39
N SER A 198 7.14 -5.33 -17.87
CA SER A 198 8.61 -5.30 -17.89
C SER A 198 9.17 -4.13 -18.72
N GLN A 199 8.56 -3.80 -19.86
CA GLN A 199 9.02 -2.71 -20.73
C GLN A 199 8.86 -1.35 -20.04
N GLU A 200 7.72 -1.12 -19.39
CA GLU A 200 7.48 0.08 -18.60
C GLU A 200 8.43 0.18 -17.41
N ALA A 201 8.70 -0.95 -16.75
CA ALA A 201 9.62 -1.03 -15.63
C ALA A 201 11.07 -0.73 -16.03
N GLU A 202 11.55 -1.28 -17.16
CA GLU A 202 12.88 -0.97 -17.71
C GLU A 202 13.03 0.51 -18.04
N ALA A 203 12.01 1.08 -18.69
CA ALA A 203 12.01 2.49 -18.98
C ALA A 203 12.01 3.31 -17.67
N ALA A 204 11.30 2.87 -16.63
CA ALA A 204 11.21 3.60 -15.35
C ALA A 204 12.54 3.55 -14.59
N GLU A 205 13.20 2.39 -14.57
CA GLU A 205 14.54 2.21 -14.00
C GLU A 205 15.57 3.15 -14.63
N SER A 206 15.50 3.32 -15.96
CA SER A 206 16.40 4.25 -16.66
C SER A 206 16.26 5.68 -16.14
N ARG A 207 15.03 6.14 -15.89
CA ARG A 207 14.79 7.47 -15.29
C ARG A 207 15.29 7.58 -13.86
N MET A 208 15.19 6.50 -13.06
CA MET A 208 15.70 6.49 -11.69
C MET A 208 17.24 6.54 -11.65
N LYS A 209 17.91 5.82 -12.57
CA LYS A 209 19.37 5.67 -12.58
C LYS A 209 20.12 6.89 -13.13
N TYR A 210 19.61 7.52 -14.18
CA TYR A 210 20.28 8.64 -14.84
C TYR A 210 19.96 10.02 -14.24
N GLY A 211 19.09 10.05 -13.22
CA GLY A 211 18.75 11.27 -12.50
C GLY A 211 17.87 12.23 -13.31
N TYR A 212 17.31 13.17 -12.57
CA TYR A 212 16.44 14.24 -13.06
C TYR A 212 17.24 15.14 -14.03
N ASN A 213 16.91 15.15 -15.32
CA ASN A 213 17.44 16.17 -16.22
C ASN A 213 16.93 17.55 -15.76
N GLU A 214 17.75 18.60 -15.85
CA GLU A 214 17.38 20.01 -15.57
C GLU A 214 16.12 20.50 -16.31
N THR A 215 15.65 19.76 -17.32
CA THR A 215 14.44 20.03 -18.09
C THR A 215 13.15 19.44 -17.49
N ASP A 216 13.22 18.65 -16.42
CA ASP A 216 12.03 18.04 -15.80
C ASP A 216 11.36 19.04 -14.85
N VAL A 217 10.65 20.02 -15.42
CA VAL A 217 9.83 20.95 -14.64
C VAL A 217 8.77 20.13 -13.89
N ASP A 218 8.72 20.28 -12.56
CA ASP A 218 7.67 19.70 -11.71
C ASP A 218 6.34 20.39 -12.04
N CYS A 219 5.58 19.74 -12.91
CA CYS A 219 4.25 20.18 -13.28
C CYS A 219 3.23 19.63 -12.29
N ASP A 220 2.21 20.43 -11.99
CA ASP A 220 1.08 20.03 -11.18
C ASP A 220 -0.19 20.23 -12.00
N PHE A 221 -0.97 19.18 -12.12
CA PHE A 221 -2.18 19.15 -12.93
C PHE A 221 -3.37 18.73 -12.09
N ILE A 222 -4.53 19.33 -12.35
CA ILE A 222 -5.80 18.91 -11.75
C ILE A 222 -6.76 18.43 -12.83
N LEU A 223 -7.75 17.63 -12.41
CA LEU A 223 -8.91 17.27 -13.22
C LEU A 223 -10.04 18.23 -12.87
N GLU A 224 -10.37 19.16 -13.76
CA GLU A 224 -11.35 20.23 -13.52
C GLU A 224 -12.71 19.71 -13.02
N LYS A 225 -13.10 18.50 -13.46
CA LYS A 225 -14.33 17.84 -13.02
C LYS A 225 -14.27 17.25 -11.61
N PHE A 226 -13.08 16.99 -11.06
CA PHE A 226 -12.92 16.23 -9.81
C PHE A 226 -12.15 16.99 -8.74
N ASP A 227 -11.60 18.15 -9.08
CA ASP A 227 -10.76 18.97 -8.23
C ASP A 227 -11.30 20.40 -8.25
N ALA A 228 -11.53 20.97 -7.07
CA ALA A 228 -12.18 22.28 -6.95
C ALA A 228 -11.31 23.43 -7.48
N GLU A 229 -10.01 23.42 -7.19
CA GLU A 229 -9.05 24.45 -7.62
C GLU A 229 -7.65 23.85 -7.72
N CYS A 230 -6.77 24.52 -8.47
CA CYS A 230 -5.33 24.30 -8.34
C CYS A 230 -4.96 24.67 -6.90
N GLY A 231 -4.83 23.64 -6.06
CA GLY A 231 -4.59 23.84 -4.62
C GLY A 231 -3.47 24.83 -4.39
N ILE A 232 -3.51 25.52 -3.23
CA ILE A 232 -2.44 26.44 -2.84
C ILE A 232 -1.11 25.70 -3.02
N PRO A 233 -0.13 26.26 -3.76
CA PRO A 233 1.18 25.65 -3.92
C PRO A 233 1.62 25.25 -2.52
N TYR A 234 1.81 23.94 -2.29
CA TYR A 234 2.21 23.46 -0.98
C TYR A 234 3.54 24.14 -0.70
N ALA A 235 3.53 25.18 0.14
CA ALA A 235 4.74 25.86 0.56
C ALA A 235 5.59 24.74 1.14
N GLN A 236 6.73 24.43 0.50
CA GLN A 236 7.63 23.35 0.90
C GLN A 236 7.86 23.45 2.40
N LYS A 237 7.06 22.71 3.19
CA LYS A 237 7.31 22.61 4.62
C LYS A 237 8.63 21.87 4.71
N ARG A 238 9.55 22.42 5.50
CA ARG A 238 10.88 21.85 5.64
C ARG A 238 10.77 20.40 6.10
N GLY A 239 11.39 19.46 5.39
CA GLY A 239 11.40 18.04 5.76
C GLY A 239 10.30 17.18 5.12
N VAL A 240 9.48 17.71 4.23
CA VAL A 240 8.48 16.93 3.47
C VAL A 240 8.50 17.24 1.98
N GLN A 241 8.10 16.26 1.18
CA GLN A 241 8.01 16.31 -0.27
C GLN A 241 6.63 15.87 -0.75
N LYS A 242 6.12 16.53 -1.79
CA LYS A 242 4.91 16.12 -2.52
C LYS A 242 5.34 15.18 -3.65
N VAL A 243 5.05 13.89 -3.54
CA VAL A 243 5.51 12.85 -4.48
C VAL A 243 4.35 12.06 -5.07
N SER A 244 4.51 11.63 -6.32
CA SER A 244 3.57 10.69 -6.94
C SER A 244 3.74 9.29 -6.34
N LEU A 245 2.63 8.61 -6.05
CA LEU A 245 2.63 7.21 -5.61
C LEU A 245 2.56 6.19 -6.75
N LEU A 246 2.57 6.66 -8.01
CA LEU A 246 2.59 5.78 -9.17
C LEU A 246 3.85 4.91 -9.19
N SER A 247 3.65 3.68 -9.61
CA SER A 247 4.68 2.68 -9.79
C SER A 247 5.34 2.83 -11.17
N ASN A 248 4.59 3.28 -12.18
CA ASN A 248 5.13 3.61 -13.49
C ASN A 248 5.54 5.09 -13.57
N LEU A 249 6.82 5.39 -13.30
CA LEU A 249 7.36 6.77 -13.34
C LEU A 249 7.50 7.37 -14.75
N ASN A 250 7.23 6.58 -15.79
CA ASN A 250 7.13 7.08 -17.16
C ASN A 250 5.76 7.59 -17.54
N ASN A 251 4.75 7.22 -16.76
CA ASN A 251 3.40 7.67 -17.00
C ASN A 251 3.30 9.17 -16.68
N ASP A 252 2.89 9.98 -17.66
CA ASP A 252 2.71 11.43 -17.48
C ASP A 252 1.55 11.75 -16.52
N LEU A 253 0.67 10.79 -16.21
CA LEU A 253 -0.33 10.93 -15.16
C LEU A 253 0.28 11.09 -13.76
N LYS A 254 1.60 10.86 -13.58
CA LYS A 254 2.32 11.12 -12.32
C LYS A 254 2.27 12.59 -11.89
N TYR A 255 2.02 13.50 -12.83
CA TYR A 255 1.89 14.93 -12.58
C TYR A 255 0.49 15.34 -12.09
N LEU A 256 -0.49 14.43 -12.10
CA LEU A 256 -1.80 14.71 -11.53
C LEU A 256 -1.70 14.88 -10.01
N ASN A 257 -2.32 15.95 -9.50
CA ASN A 257 -2.40 16.25 -8.08
C ASN A 257 -3.03 15.09 -7.29
N ARG A 258 -4.00 14.39 -7.89
CA ARG A 258 -4.73 13.30 -7.22
C ARG A 258 -3.90 12.07 -6.91
N VAL A 259 -2.76 11.89 -7.58
CA VAL A 259 -1.80 10.80 -7.31
C VAL A 259 -0.59 11.26 -6.50
N LYS A 260 -0.55 12.55 -6.10
CA LYS A 260 0.55 13.18 -5.38
C LYS A 260 0.21 13.38 -3.90
N PHE A 261 1.08 12.90 -3.02
CA PHE A 261 0.89 12.94 -1.57
C PHE A 261 2.09 13.54 -0.87
N VAL A 262 1.85 14.13 0.29
CA VAL A 262 2.90 14.73 1.10
C VAL A 262 3.45 13.66 2.02
N LEU A 263 4.74 13.33 1.85
CA LEU A 263 5.49 12.38 2.67
C LEU A 263 6.73 13.06 3.24
N PHE A 264 7.27 12.53 4.33
CA PHE A 264 8.57 13.00 4.85
C PHE A 264 9.70 12.73 3.85
N ASP A 265 10.67 13.65 3.80
CA ASP A 265 11.83 13.55 2.89
C ASP A 265 12.61 12.25 3.12
N THR A 266 12.69 11.82 4.37
CA THR A 266 13.35 10.57 4.79
C THR A 266 12.60 9.34 4.28
N VAL A 267 11.27 9.40 4.16
CA VAL A 267 10.43 8.33 3.61
C VAL A 267 10.61 8.27 2.09
N VAL A 268 10.55 9.43 1.43
CA VAL A 268 10.72 9.55 -0.03
C VAL A 268 12.09 9.00 -0.45
N ASN A 269 13.16 9.47 0.19
CA ASN A 269 14.54 9.11 -0.15
C ASN A 269 14.98 7.74 0.41
N GLY A 270 14.14 7.09 1.21
CA GLY A 270 14.44 5.78 1.82
C GLY A 270 13.34 4.77 1.53
N PRO A 271 12.49 4.41 2.52
CA PRO A 271 11.46 3.37 2.39
C PRO A 271 10.62 3.37 1.11
N PHE A 272 10.16 4.53 0.64
CA PHE A 272 9.36 4.62 -0.58
C PHE A 272 10.21 4.29 -1.82
N THR A 273 11.45 4.77 -1.88
CA THR A 273 12.39 4.42 -2.95
C THR A 273 12.74 2.93 -2.92
N TYR A 274 12.89 2.32 -1.75
CA TYR A 274 13.11 0.86 -1.62
C TYR A 274 11.95 0.09 -2.23
N LEU A 275 10.72 0.47 -1.86
CA LEU A 275 9.50 -0.14 -2.36
C LEU A 275 9.35 0.03 -3.87
N GLN A 276 9.68 1.22 -4.38
CA GLN A 276 9.64 1.53 -5.81
C GLN A 276 10.64 0.68 -6.61
N ASN A 277 11.88 0.57 -6.12
CA ASN A 277 12.92 -0.24 -6.75
C ASN A 277 12.54 -1.74 -6.75
N LEU A 278 12.04 -2.25 -5.63
CA LEU A 278 11.56 -3.64 -5.54
C LEU A 278 10.43 -3.93 -6.53
N THR A 279 9.47 -3.00 -6.65
CA THR A 279 8.34 -3.12 -7.58
C THR A 279 8.82 -3.20 -9.03
N ILE A 280 9.78 -2.35 -9.42
CA ILE A 280 10.38 -2.34 -10.76
C ILE A 280 11.13 -3.66 -11.03
N GLN A 281 11.94 -4.14 -10.07
CA GLN A 281 12.68 -5.38 -10.24
C GLN A 281 11.74 -6.58 -10.37
N TYR A 282 10.65 -6.63 -9.59
CA TYR A 282 9.61 -7.63 -9.74
C TYR A 282 8.92 -7.56 -11.10
N ALA A 283 8.62 -6.36 -11.63
CA ALA A 283 7.99 -6.23 -12.94
C ALA A 283 8.91 -6.73 -14.07
N LYS A 284 10.21 -6.42 -13.98
CA LYS A 284 11.22 -6.95 -14.91
C LYS A 284 11.32 -8.48 -14.87
N LYS A 285 11.26 -9.06 -13.66
CA LYS A 285 11.40 -10.50 -13.49
C LYS A 285 10.14 -11.30 -13.83
N TYR A 286 8.98 -10.81 -13.42
CA TYR A 286 7.70 -11.52 -13.53
C TYR A 286 6.86 -11.06 -14.72
N SER A 287 7.45 -10.25 -15.61
CA SER A 287 6.91 -9.68 -16.85
C SER A 287 5.74 -8.72 -16.69
N GLN A 288 4.85 -8.96 -15.72
CA GLN A 288 3.66 -8.15 -15.47
C GLN A 288 3.28 -8.23 -14.00
N LEU A 289 2.89 -7.09 -13.45
CA LEU A 289 2.32 -6.95 -12.11
C LEU A 289 1.02 -6.16 -12.18
N ILE A 290 0.10 -6.48 -11.28
CA ILE A 290 -0.95 -5.57 -10.84
C ILE A 290 -0.44 -4.89 -9.57
N VAL A 291 -0.45 -3.56 -9.55
CA VAL A 291 0.02 -2.76 -8.42
C VAL A 291 -1.11 -1.85 -7.93
N ILE A 292 -1.41 -1.93 -6.65
CA ILE A 292 -2.39 -1.07 -6.00
C ILE A 292 -1.68 -0.30 -4.90
N THR A 293 -1.50 1.01 -5.10
CA THR A 293 -0.82 1.88 -4.14
C THR A 293 -1.81 2.90 -3.58
N GLY A 294 -1.79 3.15 -2.28
CA GLY A 294 -2.68 4.15 -1.68
C GLY A 294 -2.21 4.63 -0.32
N THR A 295 -3.06 5.42 0.33
CA THR A 295 -2.76 6.04 1.62
C THR A 295 -3.61 5.48 2.75
N ILE A 296 -3.06 5.52 3.96
CA ILE A 296 -3.72 5.14 5.20
C ILE A 296 -3.68 6.32 6.16
N TYR A 297 -4.79 6.51 6.88
CA TYR A 297 -4.91 7.45 7.98
C TYR A 297 -5.31 6.63 9.21
N ASP A 298 -4.36 6.47 10.12
CA ASP A 298 -4.47 5.75 11.39
C ASP A 298 -3.60 6.50 12.38
N SER A 299 -4.15 7.59 12.92
CA SER A 299 -3.48 8.50 13.85
C SER A 299 -3.59 8.02 15.29
N ASN A 300 -4.66 7.28 15.59
CA ASN A 300 -4.90 6.70 16.91
C ASN A 300 -4.16 5.36 17.13
N ASN A 301 -3.59 4.77 16.07
CA ASN A 301 -2.85 3.51 16.05
C ASN A 301 -3.68 2.30 16.49
N ASP A 302 -4.97 2.30 16.19
CA ASP A 302 -5.88 1.18 16.50
C ASP A 302 -5.96 0.11 15.40
N GLY A 303 -5.33 0.37 14.24
CA GLY A 303 -5.34 -0.55 13.11
C GLY A 303 -6.60 -0.46 12.24
N ILE A 304 -7.42 0.58 12.44
CA ILE A 304 -8.67 0.85 11.73
C ILE A 304 -8.56 2.19 11.01
N ALA A 305 -9.23 2.31 9.87
CA ALA A 305 -9.28 3.56 9.11
C ALA A 305 -9.92 4.69 9.94
N ASP A 306 -9.16 5.75 10.19
CA ASP A 306 -9.68 7.03 10.68
C ASP A 306 -10.40 7.78 9.54
N LEU A 307 -11.19 8.80 9.89
CA LEU A 307 -11.61 9.81 8.92
C LEU A 307 -10.42 10.73 8.61
N PRO A 308 -9.92 10.79 7.36
CA PRO A 308 -8.89 11.77 7.01
C PRO A 308 -9.30 13.18 7.40
N ILE A 309 -8.33 13.98 7.81
CA ILE A 309 -8.53 15.42 8.04
C ILE A 309 -8.06 16.13 6.77
N PRO A 310 -8.85 17.05 6.16
CA PRO A 310 -8.43 17.81 4.99
C PRO A 310 -7.05 18.46 5.19
N GLY A 311 -6.18 18.34 4.19
CA GLY A 311 -4.79 18.82 4.28
C GLY A 311 -3.83 18.03 5.19
N ALA A 312 -4.28 17.00 5.91
CA ALA A 312 -3.39 16.13 6.67
C ALA A 312 -2.54 15.24 5.74
N SER A 313 -1.34 14.91 6.18
CA SER A 313 -0.51 13.91 5.52
C SER A 313 -0.91 12.52 5.98
N PRO A 314 -0.84 11.49 5.12
CA PRO A 314 -1.16 10.12 5.51
C PRO A 314 -0.19 9.63 6.58
N THR A 315 -0.67 8.77 7.49
CA THR A 315 0.20 8.16 8.51
C THR A 315 1.03 7.03 7.91
N HIS A 316 0.48 6.33 6.90
CA HIS A 316 1.17 5.27 6.17
C HIS A 316 0.80 5.33 4.69
N ILE A 317 1.63 4.70 3.86
CA ILE A 317 1.24 4.30 2.51
C ILE A 317 1.15 2.78 2.46
N TYR A 318 0.30 2.24 1.59
CA TYR A 318 0.28 0.82 1.31
C TYR A 318 0.57 0.54 -0.16
N ARG A 319 1.14 -0.63 -0.43
CA ARG A 319 1.26 -1.17 -1.79
C ARG A 319 0.95 -2.65 -1.78
N ILE A 320 -0.03 -3.04 -2.59
CA ILE A 320 -0.36 -4.44 -2.89
C ILE A 320 0.21 -4.73 -4.27
N ILE A 321 1.03 -5.78 -4.37
CA ILE A 321 1.58 -6.26 -5.62
C ILE A 321 1.01 -7.66 -5.85
N MET A 322 0.32 -7.83 -6.97
CA MET A 322 -0.24 -9.09 -7.42
C MET A 322 0.45 -9.54 -8.72
N ARG A 323 0.78 -10.82 -8.77
CA ARG A 323 1.24 -11.49 -9.99
C ARG A 323 0.53 -12.82 -10.15
N CYS A 324 0.62 -13.37 -11.35
CA CYS A 324 0.34 -14.78 -11.58
C CYS A 324 1.64 -15.60 -11.55
N GLU A 325 1.51 -16.90 -11.34
CA GLU A 325 2.60 -17.82 -11.70
C GLU A 325 2.90 -17.76 -13.20
N GLU A 326 4.06 -18.29 -13.59
CA GLU A 326 4.58 -18.17 -14.94
C GLU A 326 3.57 -18.65 -15.99
N ASN A 327 3.39 -17.84 -17.04
CA ASN A 327 2.43 -18.07 -18.12
C ASN A 327 0.97 -18.22 -17.67
N ALA A 328 0.59 -17.90 -16.42
CA ALA A 328 -0.76 -18.14 -15.89
C ALA A 328 -1.70 -16.92 -15.99
N TRP A 329 -1.29 -15.83 -16.63
CA TRP A 329 -2.17 -14.68 -16.89
C TRP A 329 -3.34 -15.05 -17.81
N ASN A 330 -4.51 -14.49 -17.51
CA ASN A 330 -5.69 -14.57 -18.37
C ASN A 330 -5.52 -13.64 -19.59
N ILE A 331 -6.33 -13.86 -20.63
CA ILE A 331 -6.35 -13.06 -21.86
C ILE A 331 -6.68 -11.60 -21.56
N ASP A 332 -7.53 -11.36 -20.56
CA ASP A 332 -7.86 -10.02 -20.08
C ASP A 332 -6.68 -9.29 -19.44
N GLN A 333 -5.59 -9.98 -19.07
CA GLN A 333 -4.42 -9.43 -18.36
C GLN A 333 -4.73 -8.79 -17.00
N HIS A 334 -5.94 -8.97 -16.48
CA HIS A 334 -6.35 -8.43 -15.19
C HIS A 334 -6.36 -9.49 -14.09
N ARG A 335 -6.28 -10.77 -14.41
CA ARG A 335 -6.31 -11.87 -13.42
C ARG A 335 -5.54 -13.09 -13.90
N CYS A 336 -5.38 -14.07 -13.02
CA CYS A 336 -4.85 -15.37 -13.40
C CYS A 336 -5.95 -16.24 -14.03
N ARG A 337 -5.55 -17.16 -14.92
CA ARG A 337 -6.47 -18.18 -15.48
C ARG A 337 -7.00 -19.10 -14.38
N GLU A 338 -6.12 -19.48 -13.47
CA GLU A 338 -6.46 -20.24 -12.27
C GLU A 338 -6.29 -19.34 -11.04
N GLU A 339 -7.35 -19.22 -10.24
CA GLU A 339 -7.35 -18.40 -9.02
C GLU A 339 -6.22 -18.80 -8.05
N SER A 340 -5.91 -20.10 -7.96
CA SER A 340 -4.85 -20.69 -7.13
C SER A 340 -3.44 -20.27 -7.55
N SER A 341 -3.26 -19.80 -8.79
CA SER A 341 -1.99 -19.28 -9.32
C SER A 341 -1.76 -17.81 -8.96
N THR A 342 -2.70 -17.18 -8.26
CA THR A 342 -2.55 -15.80 -7.78
C THR A 342 -1.56 -15.75 -6.62
N ARG A 343 -0.58 -14.85 -6.73
CA ARG A 343 0.41 -14.54 -5.69
C ARG A 343 0.32 -13.05 -5.37
N VAL A 344 0.29 -12.75 -4.09
CA VAL A 344 0.18 -11.38 -3.60
C VAL A 344 1.22 -11.14 -2.52
N ILE A 345 1.82 -9.95 -2.53
CA ILE A 345 2.61 -9.41 -1.43
C ILE A 345 2.11 -8.00 -1.15
N ALA A 346 2.02 -7.64 0.12
CA ALA A 346 1.53 -6.34 0.54
C ALA A 346 2.44 -5.70 1.57
N PHE A 347 2.54 -4.39 1.49
CA PHE A 347 3.39 -3.55 2.34
C PHE A 347 2.56 -2.43 2.95
N VAL A 348 2.84 -2.10 4.20
CA VAL A 348 2.32 -0.91 4.88
C VAL A 348 3.52 -0.15 5.44
N ILE A 349 3.88 0.94 4.78
CA ILE A 349 5.09 1.71 5.08
C ILE A 349 4.71 2.94 5.93
N PRO A 350 5.29 3.11 7.13
CA PRO A 350 5.02 4.25 7.98
C PRO A 350 5.61 5.55 7.39
N ASN A 351 4.81 6.62 7.39
CA ASN A 351 5.22 7.96 6.96
C ASN A 351 5.78 8.74 8.15
N GLN A 352 7.04 8.46 8.51
CA GLN A 352 7.68 8.98 9.71
C GLN A 352 8.87 9.87 9.37
N PRO A 353 9.18 10.90 10.19
CA PRO A 353 10.29 11.80 9.93
C PRO A 353 11.66 11.11 10.03
N LYS A 354 11.75 9.97 10.72
CA LYS A 354 13.00 9.23 10.94
C LYS A 354 12.75 7.73 10.99
N GLU A 355 13.56 6.98 10.26
CA GLU A 355 13.69 5.53 10.41
C GLU A 355 14.68 5.24 11.55
N LYS A 356 14.31 4.35 12.47
CA LYS A 356 15.00 4.19 13.77
C LYS A 356 15.89 2.96 13.85
N ASN A 357 15.86 2.07 12.87
CA ASN A 357 16.51 0.76 12.94
C ASN A 357 17.71 0.62 12.00
N CYS A 358 17.92 1.56 11.09
CA CYS A 358 18.95 1.55 10.05
C CYS A 358 18.98 0.20 9.29
N LEU A 359 17.80 -0.34 8.97
CA LEU A 359 17.68 -1.62 8.29
C LEU A 359 18.12 -1.50 6.83
N GLU A 360 18.67 -2.60 6.30
CA GLU A 360 18.90 -2.73 4.87
C GLU A 360 17.56 -2.65 4.12
N PRO A 361 17.55 -2.17 2.86
CA PRO A 361 16.30 -1.91 2.13
C PRO A 361 15.33 -3.09 2.09
N LEU A 362 15.82 -4.32 1.81
CA LEU A 362 14.97 -5.51 1.74
C LEU A 362 14.49 -5.96 3.12
N ASP A 363 15.32 -5.84 4.15
CA ASP A 363 14.94 -6.17 5.54
C ASP A 363 13.86 -5.22 6.05
N TYR A 364 13.98 -3.92 5.74
CA TYR A 364 12.97 -2.91 6.05
C TYR A 364 11.63 -3.24 5.39
N LEU A 365 11.65 -3.60 4.10
CA LEU A 365 10.44 -3.95 3.35
C LEU A 365 9.80 -5.24 3.88
N LEU A 366 10.60 -6.27 4.15
CA LEU A 366 10.11 -7.53 4.71
C LEU A 366 9.45 -7.32 6.08
N LEU A 367 10.09 -6.55 6.96
CA LEU A 367 9.56 -6.19 8.27
C LEU A 367 8.18 -5.50 8.16
N ASN A 368 8.03 -4.61 7.19
CA ASN A 368 6.80 -3.83 6.94
C ASN A 368 5.85 -4.50 5.93
N THR A 369 5.99 -5.80 5.69
CA THR A 369 4.94 -6.58 5.02
C THR A 369 3.67 -6.62 5.89
N ALA A 370 2.53 -6.77 5.24
CA ALA A 370 1.23 -6.87 5.91
C ALA A 370 0.34 -7.85 5.14
N ARG A 371 -0.70 -8.37 5.81
CA ARG A 371 -1.76 -9.10 5.12
C ARG A 371 -2.64 -8.09 4.40
N ILE A 372 -3.30 -8.52 3.33
CA ILE A 372 -4.32 -7.68 2.67
C ILE A 372 -5.43 -7.33 3.65
N LYS A 373 -5.81 -8.25 4.54
CA LYS A 373 -6.80 -7.99 5.58
C LYS A 373 -6.40 -6.83 6.51
N ASP A 374 -5.11 -6.64 6.79
CA ASP A 374 -4.65 -5.50 7.59
C ASP A 374 -4.89 -4.18 6.83
N ILE A 375 -4.59 -4.16 5.52
CA ILE A 375 -4.88 -3.01 4.66
C ILE A 375 -6.39 -2.76 4.58
N GLU A 376 -7.22 -3.80 4.47
CA GLU A 376 -8.68 -3.64 4.44
C GLU A 376 -9.22 -2.96 5.71
N LEU A 377 -8.68 -3.31 6.89
CA LEU A 377 -9.05 -2.67 8.15
C LEU A 377 -8.60 -1.20 8.20
N LEU A 378 -7.37 -0.93 7.78
CA LEU A 378 -6.75 0.39 7.76
C LEU A 378 -7.32 1.34 6.71
N THR A 379 -8.12 0.83 5.77
CA THR A 379 -8.64 1.61 4.63
C THR A 379 -10.16 1.60 4.50
N GLY A 380 -10.83 0.54 4.97
CA GLY A 380 -12.23 0.28 4.66
C GLY A 380 -12.48 -0.16 3.22
N LEU A 381 -11.44 -0.36 2.41
CA LEU A 381 -11.52 -1.00 1.11
C LEU A 381 -11.45 -2.52 1.27
N HIS A 382 -12.06 -3.24 0.34
CA HIS A 382 -11.98 -4.70 0.27
C HIS A 382 -11.42 -5.13 -1.07
N PHE A 383 -10.52 -6.13 -1.04
CA PHE A 383 -9.77 -6.58 -2.21
C PHE A 383 -10.00 -8.07 -2.46
N PHE A 384 -9.88 -8.50 -3.73
CA PHE A 384 -9.95 -9.92 -4.12
C PHE A 384 -11.24 -10.64 -3.67
N GLN A 385 -12.36 -9.91 -3.58
CA GLN A 385 -13.67 -10.44 -3.17
C GLN A 385 -14.65 -10.60 -4.34
N GLU A 386 -14.19 -10.53 -5.59
CA GLU A 386 -15.04 -10.79 -6.76
C GLU A 386 -15.41 -12.27 -6.83
N PRO A 387 -16.68 -12.66 -6.60
CA PRO A 387 -17.07 -14.06 -6.57
C PRO A 387 -16.94 -14.74 -7.94
N SER A 388 -16.96 -13.98 -9.03
CA SER A 388 -16.74 -14.52 -10.38
C SER A 388 -15.25 -14.80 -10.70
N TRP A 389 -14.31 -14.29 -9.91
CA TRP A 389 -12.87 -14.45 -10.12
C TRP A 389 -12.19 -15.30 -9.05
N TYR A 390 -12.69 -15.26 -7.82
CA TYR A 390 -12.13 -15.97 -6.68
C TYR A 390 -13.23 -16.69 -5.90
N SER A 391 -13.04 -17.99 -5.68
CA SER A 391 -13.78 -18.75 -4.68
C SER A 391 -13.55 -18.16 -3.29
N GLU A 392 -14.52 -18.34 -2.39
CA GLU A 392 -14.42 -17.84 -1.01
C GLU A 392 -13.14 -18.32 -0.30
N SER A 393 -12.76 -19.59 -0.51
CA SER A 393 -11.54 -20.19 0.05
C SER A 393 -10.26 -19.51 -0.46
N GLU A 394 -10.19 -19.19 -1.76
CA GLU A 394 -9.01 -18.54 -2.34
C GLU A 394 -8.96 -17.05 -2.04
N SER A 395 -10.11 -16.36 -2.04
CA SER A 395 -10.22 -14.99 -1.56
C SER A 395 -9.71 -14.88 -0.12
N LEU A 396 -10.16 -15.77 0.77
CA LEU A 396 -9.73 -15.80 2.16
C LEU A 396 -8.23 -16.10 2.28
N ARG A 397 -7.71 -17.08 1.52
CA ARG A 397 -6.26 -17.37 1.47
C ARG A 397 -5.46 -16.12 1.14
N ILE A 398 -5.75 -15.51 -0.01
CA ILE A 398 -5.00 -14.36 -0.52
C ILE A 398 -5.04 -13.22 0.49
N ARG A 399 -6.18 -13.05 1.18
CA ARG A 399 -6.36 -11.93 2.10
C ARG A 399 -5.70 -12.10 3.46
N THR A 400 -5.58 -13.33 3.95
CA THR A 400 -5.04 -13.64 5.29
C THR A 400 -3.63 -14.24 5.26
N GLU A 401 -3.10 -14.57 4.08
CA GLU A 401 -1.75 -15.09 3.89
C GLU A 401 -0.70 -14.12 4.44
N ILE A 402 0.16 -14.65 5.30
CA ILE A 402 1.23 -13.92 5.96
C ILE A 402 2.50 -14.07 5.11
N THR A 403 3.09 -12.93 4.74
CA THR A 403 4.33 -12.92 3.98
C THR A 403 5.50 -13.22 4.92
N GLN A 404 6.17 -14.36 4.71
CA GLN A 404 7.38 -14.72 5.46
C GLN A 404 8.67 -14.34 4.73
N THR A 405 8.62 -14.25 3.41
CA THR A 405 9.78 -13.89 2.56
C THR A 405 9.35 -13.02 1.39
N LEU A 406 10.26 -12.16 0.94
CA LEU A 406 10.11 -11.45 -0.33
C LEU A 406 10.22 -12.44 -1.51
N TRP A 407 9.60 -12.13 -2.64
CA TRP A 407 9.76 -12.94 -3.85
C TRP A 407 11.22 -12.87 -4.34
N LYS A 408 11.65 -13.94 -5.00
CA LYS A 408 13.02 -14.02 -5.51
C LYS A 408 13.24 -12.96 -6.59
N LEU A 409 14.34 -12.23 -6.51
CA LEU A 409 14.82 -11.30 -7.54
C LEU A 409 15.64 -11.96 -8.63
#